data_AF-A0A8H3S8M5-F1
#
_entry.id   AF-A0A8H3S8M5-F1
#
_cell.length_a   1.000
_cell.length_b   1.000
_cell.length_c   1.000
_cell.angle_alpha   90.00
_cell.angle_beta   90.00
_cell.angle_gamma   90.00
#
_symmetry.space_group_name_H-M   'P 1'
#
loop_
_entity.id
_entity.type
_entity.pdbx_description
1 polymer ?
#
loop_
_entity_poly.entity_id
_entity_poly.type
_entity_poly.pdbx_seq_one_letter_code
_entity_poly.pdbx_strand_id
1 'polypeptide(L)'
;MGPRYRDEVPVQLHFIVMHTYMSLEEVETLATSDDASRAWDQPALTDWFKSEHSRHAIWHAGQVVRGIKALPLQALRDFMAIALYHASLTLWAYSVVFFHSMDNHGQQLAGPAPQHKIWLDGLESEDIQRFITLQRGIPVLQGLGHAEETVFVGDPEAVLETMINVMQQNHHLATSAQTPPLVDNLVHLLEKLRDASK
;
A
#
# COMPACT_ATOMS: atom_id res chain seq x y z
N MET A 1 18.17 -29.03 -7.63
CA MET A 1 17.95 -29.12 -6.17
C MET A 1 19.12 -28.48 -5.46
N GLY A 2 19.08 -27.38 -4.73
CA GLY A 2 18.14 -26.28 -4.48
C GLY A 2 18.97 -25.27 -3.64
N PRO A 3 18.79 -23.95 -3.77
CA PRO A 3 18.10 -23.24 -2.69
C PRO A 3 17.46 -21.89 -3.11
N ARG A 4 16.18 -21.65 -2.80
CA ARG A 4 15.65 -20.27 -2.73
C ARG A 4 14.39 -20.07 -1.88
N TYR A 5 14.01 -21.04 -1.06
CA TYR A 5 12.77 -20.96 -0.29
C TYR A 5 12.80 -20.00 0.91
N ARG A 6 13.94 -19.38 1.24
CA ARG A 6 14.11 -18.69 2.53
C ARG A 6 13.66 -17.22 2.54
N ASP A 7 13.52 -16.60 1.37
CA ASP A 7 13.20 -15.17 1.25
C ASP A 7 12.02 -14.87 0.31
N GLU A 8 11.33 -15.89 -0.20
CA GLU A 8 10.12 -15.69 -1.02
C GLU A 8 8.98 -15.23 -0.12
N VAL A 9 8.57 -13.98 -0.26
CA VAL A 9 7.37 -13.47 0.42
C VAL A 9 6.16 -14.16 -0.20
N PRO A 10 5.36 -14.91 0.58
CA PRO A 10 4.20 -15.63 0.05
C PRO A 10 3.08 -14.63 -0.24
N VAL A 11 3.14 -13.96 -1.41
CA VAL A 11 2.20 -12.91 -1.83
C VAL A 11 0.75 -13.37 -1.66
N GLN A 12 0.44 -14.62 -2.00
CA GLN A 12 -0.89 -15.22 -1.83
C GLN A 12 -1.35 -15.20 -0.36
N LEU A 13 -0.48 -15.57 0.57
CA LEU A 13 -0.81 -15.61 2.00
C LEU A 13 -1.08 -14.20 2.51
N HIS A 14 -0.18 -13.25 2.25
CA HIS A 14 -0.37 -11.87 2.69
C HIS A 14 -1.60 -11.23 2.02
N PHE A 15 -1.87 -11.53 0.76
CA PHE A 15 -3.09 -11.12 0.08
C PHE A 15 -4.33 -11.65 0.80
N ILE A 16 -4.40 -12.94 1.13
CA ILE A 16 -5.55 -13.52 1.84
C ILE A 16 -5.71 -12.88 3.23
N VAL A 17 -4.62 -12.80 4.00
CA VAL A 17 -4.66 -12.28 5.37
C VAL A 17 -5.04 -10.80 5.39
N MET A 18 -4.53 -9.99 4.46
CA MET A 18 -4.94 -8.59 4.28
C MET A 18 -6.47 -8.44 4.19
N HIS A 19 -7.12 -9.28 3.36
CA HIS A 19 -8.58 -9.26 3.20
C HIS A 19 -9.36 -9.75 4.43
N THR A 20 -8.72 -10.43 5.39
CA THR A 20 -9.39 -10.75 6.67
C THR A 20 -9.51 -9.55 7.60
N TYR A 21 -8.75 -8.47 7.33
CA TYR A 21 -8.69 -7.26 8.15
C TYR A 21 -9.35 -6.04 7.50
N MET A 22 -9.92 -6.19 6.30
CA MET A 22 -10.56 -5.10 5.57
C MET A 22 -11.62 -5.60 4.58
N SER A 23 -12.65 -4.80 4.33
CA SER A 23 -13.67 -5.09 3.31
C SER A 23 -13.24 -4.51 1.95
N LEU A 24 -12.95 -5.38 0.99
CA LEU A 24 -12.58 -4.93 -0.35
C LEU A 24 -13.71 -4.17 -1.03
N GLU A 25 -14.94 -4.66 -0.89
CA GLU A 25 -16.14 -4.07 -1.49
C GLU A 25 -16.33 -2.62 -1.03
N GLU A 26 -16.17 -2.36 0.28
CA GLU A 26 -16.30 -1.00 0.83
C GLU A 26 -15.19 -0.09 0.28
N VAL A 27 -13.93 -0.56 0.27
CA VAL A 27 -12.80 0.22 -0.22
C VAL A 27 -12.92 0.50 -1.72
N GLU A 28 -13.31 -0.47 -2.53
CA GLU A 28 -13.52 -0.29 -3.98
C GLU A 28 -14.69 0.65 -4.27
N THR A 29 -15.76 0.59 -3.48
CA THR A 29 -16.89 1.52 -3.59
C THR A 29 -16.44 2.97 -3.35
N LEU A 30 -15.51 3.18 -2.40
CA LEU A 30 -14.96 4.51 -2.13
C LEU A 30 -13.99 4.96 -3.22
N ALA A 31 -13.11 4.07 -3.66
CA ALA A 31 -12.12 4.36 -4.69
C ALA A 31 -12.75 4.68 -6.06
N THR A 32 -13.93 4.13 -6.33
CA THR A 32 -14.65 4.35 -7.59
C THR A 32 -15.70 5.46 -7.50
N SER A 33 -15.84 6.11 -6.34
CA SER A 33 -16.73 7.24 -6.14
C SER A 33 -16.20 8.52 -6.81
N ASP A 34 -17.12 9.35 -7.31
CA ASP A 34 -16.80 10.70 -7.80
C ASP A 34 -16.24 11.62 -6.68
N ASP A 35 -16.47 11.26 -5.41
CA ASP A 35 -16.04 12.01 -4.22
C ASP A 35 -14.89 11.30 -3.46
N ALA A 36 -13.98 10.61 -4.16
CA ALA A 36 -12.87 9.88 -3.54
C ALA A 36 -12.00 10.74 -2.59
N SER A 37 -11.81 12.03 -2.89
CA SER A 37 -11.12 13.00 -2.02
C SER A 37 -11.81 13.22 -0.66
N ARG A 38 -13.09 12.87 -0.55
CA ARG A 38 -13.90 12.93 0.68
C ARG A 38 -14.13 11.56 1.30
N ALA A 39 -13.42 10.51 0.87
CA ALA A 39 -13.58 9.17 1.45
C ALA A 39 -13.33 9.16 2.97
N TRP A 40 -12.50 10.07 3.50
CA TRP A 40 -12.27 10.22 4.94
C TRP A 40 -13.53 10.59 5.74
N ASP A 41 -14.54 11.21 5.12
CA ASP A 41 -15.82 11.57 5.77
C ASP A 41 -16.65 10.33 6.15
N GLN A 42 -16.30 9.15 5.62
CA GLN A 42 -17.08 7.94 5.82
C GLN A 42 -16.83 7.34 7.20
N PRO A 43 -17.87 7.18 8.05
CA PRO A 43 -17.70 6.68 9.42
C PRO A 43 -17.05 5.31 9.48
N ALA A 44 -17.45 4.39 8.59
CA ALA A 44 -16.89 3.04 8.53
C ALA A 44 -15.38 3.06 8.26
N LEU A 45 -14.90 3.92 7.34
CA LEU A 45 -13.48 4.03 7.02
C LEU A 45 -12.69 4.65 8.18
N THR A 46 -13.23 5.70 8.82
CA THR A 46 -12.60 6.35 9.97
C THR A 46 -12.53 5.41 11.19
N ASP A 47 -13.56 4.60 11.43
CA ASP A 47 -13.57 3.60 12.50
C ASP A 47 -12.59 2.46 12.22
N TRP A 48 -12.55 1.98 10.97
CA TRP A 48 -11.54 1.01 10.53
C TRP A 48 -10.13 1.55 10.74
N PHE A 49 -9.83 2.78 10.30
CA PHE A 49 -8.52 3.42 10.46
C PHE A 49 -8.01 3.39 11.92
N LYS A 50 -8.88 3.65 12.91
CA LYS A 50 -8.52 3.64 14.33
C LYS A 50 -8.26 2.22 14.89
N SER A 51 -8.80 1.20 14.25
CA SER A 51 -8.72 -0.18 14.72
C SER A 51 -7.34 -0.81 14.55
N GLU A 52 -7.06 -1.89 15.28
CA GLU A 52 -5.88 -2.74 15.02
C GLU A 52 -5.97 -3.42 13.64
N HIS A 53 -7.18 -3.68 13.14
CA HIS A 53 -7.40 -4.34 11.86
C HIS A 53 -6.80 -3.53 10.71
N SER A 54 -6.94 -2.21 10.69
CA SER A 54 -6.32 -1.39 9.64
C SER A 54 -4.80 -1.52 9.61
N ARG A 55 -4.17 -1.59 10.78
CA ARG A 55 -2.72 -1.71 10.91
C ARG A 55 -2.21 -3.08 10.48
N HIS A 56 -2.95 -4.15 10.79
CA HIS A 56 -2.69 -5.47 10.19
C HIS A 56 -2.88 -5.45 8.67
N ALA A 57 -3.98 -4.88 8.17
CA ALA A 57 -4.26 -4.83 6.74
C ALA A 57 -3.13 -4.14 5.95
N ILE A 58 -2.69 -2.95 6.37
CA ILE A 58 -1.61 -2.24 5.68
C ILE A 58 -0.24 -2.91 5.85
N TRP A 59 0.00 -3.62 6.96
CA TRP A 59 1.20 -4.45 7.11
C TRP A 59 1.24 -5.56 6.06
N HIS A 60 0.13 -6.31 5.92
CA HIS A 60 0.04 -7.37 4.92
C HIS A 60 0.07 -6.81 3.49
N ALA A 61 -0.53 -5.64 3.24
CA ALA A 61 -0.40 -4.92 1.97
C ALA A 61 1.08 -4.57 1.67
N GLY A 62 1.82 -4.07 2.66
CA GLY A 62 3.26 -3.80 2.52
C GLY A 62 4.08 -5.06 2.16
N GLN A 63 3.72 -6.22 2.72
CA GLN A 63 4.36 -7.49 2.33
C GLN A 63 4.01 -7.93 0.92
N VAL A 64 2.78 -7.69 0.45
CA VAL A 64 2.44 -7.88 -0.97
C VAL A 64 3.31 -7.00 -1.85
N VAL A 65 3.46 -5.72 -1.52
CA VAL A 65 4.35 -4.79 -2.23
C VAL A 65 5.79 -5.30 -2.25
N ARG A 66 6.33 -5.73 -1.10
CA ARG A 66 7.67 -6.30 -0.97
C ARG A 66 7.89 -7.49 -1.89
N GLY A 67 6.95 -8.45 -1.88
CA GLY A 67 7.01 -9.64 -2.73
C GLY A 67 6.98 -9.29 -4.22
N ILE A 68 6.18 -8.29 -4.59
CA ILE A 68 6.02 -7.86 -5.98
C ILE A 68 7.24 -7.10 -6.49
N LYS A 69 7.85 -6.23 -5.67
CA LYS A 69 9.13 -5.56 -6.00
C LYS A 69 10.28 -6.54 -6.23
N ALA A 70 10.22 -7.73 -5.64
CA ALA A 70 11.22 -8.78 -5.79
C ALA A 70 10.99 -9.67 -7.03
N LEU A 71 9.90 -9.49 -7.78
CA LEU A 71 9.62 -10.30 -8.96
C LEU A 71 10.65 -10.05 -10.07
N PRO A 72 10.99 -11.09 -10.86
CA PRO A 72 11.69 -10.89 -12.12
C PRO A 72 10.93 -9.91 -13.02
N LEU A 73 11.65 -9.25 -13.93
CA LEU A 73 11.02 -8.43 -14.97
C LEU A 73 10.00 -9.26 -15.74
N GLN A 74 8.89 -8.63 -16.12
CA GLN A 74 7.74 -9.19 -16.82
C GLN A 74 6.92 -10.24 -16.04
N ALA A 75 7.25 -10.53 -14.78
CA ALA A 75 6.52 -11.50 -13.96
C ALA A 75 5.31 -10.90 -13.22
N LEU A 76 5.17 -9.56 -13.18
CA LEU A 76 4.00 -8.88 -12.62
C LEU A 76 2.83 -8.97 -13.61
N ARG A 77 2.09 -10.08 -13.57
CA ARG A 77 0.93 -10.37 -14.42
C ARG A 77 -0.15 -11.09 -13.61
N ASP A 78 -1.34 -11.23 -14.19
CA ASP A 78 -2.44 -12.04 -13.67
C ASP A 78 -2.69 -11.77 -12.17
N PHE A 79 -2.57 -12.78 -11.31
CA PHE A 79 -2.79 -12.67 -9.87
C PHE A 79 -1.83 -11.67 -9.18
N MET A 80 -0.57 -11.54 -9.63
CA MET A 80 0.35 -10.56 -9.03
C MET A 80 -0.11 -9.13 -9.27
N ALA A 81 -0.65 -8.85 -10.46
CA ALA A 81 -1.18 -7.53 -10.80
C ALA A 81 -2.40 -7.18 -9.94
N ILE A 82 -3.32 -8.14 -9.79
CA ILE A 82 -4.50 -8.01 -8.91
C ILE A 82 -4.09 -7.83 -7.45
N ALA A 83 -3.12 -8.61 -6.97
CA ALA A 83 -2.63 -8.50 -5.61
C ALA A 83 -2.06 -7.10 -5.31
N LEU A 84 -1.25 -6.55 -6.22
CA LEU A 84 -0.74 -5.19 -6.07
C LEU A 84 -1.86 -4.16 -6.10
N TYR A 85 -2.81 -4.29 -7.01
CA TYR A 85 -3.95 -3.37 -7.11
C TYR A 85 -4.72 -3.31 -5.79
N HIS A 86 -5.08 -4.46 -5.21
CA HIS A 86 -5.81 -4.50 -3.93
C HIS A 86 -4.98 -3.93 -2.79
N ALA A 87 -3.69 -4.27 -2.72
CA ALA A 87 -2.78 -3.69 -1.73
C ALA A 87 -2.68 -2.16 -1.87
N SER A 88 -2.71 -1.64 -3.09
CA SER A 88 -2.71 -0.20 -3.39
C SER A 88 -3.97 0.47 -2.83
N LEU A 89 -5.13 -0.14 -3.04
CA LEU A 89 -6.40 0.36 -2.51
C LEU A 89 -6.43 0.32 -0.97
N THR A 90 -5.93 -0.76 -0.35
CA THR A 90 -5.83 -0.88 1.12
C THR A 90 -4.97 0.22 1.70
N LEU A 91 -3.80 0.45 1.10
CA LEU A 91 -2.87 1.50 1.53
C LEU A 91 -3.51 2.88 1.35
N TRP A 92 -4.06 3.17 0.17
CA TRP A 92 -4.77 4.42 -0.11
C TRP A 92 -5.89 4.71 0.89
N ALA A 93 -6.74 3.73 1.17
CA ALA A 93 -7.86 3.89 2.11
C ALA A 93 -7.39 4.31 3.51
N TYR A 94 -6.25 3.76 3.96
CA TYR A 94 -5.60 4.18 5.20
C TYR A 94 -5.01 5.58 5.07
N SER A 95 -4.29 5.85 3.97
CA SER A 95 -3.62 7.12 3.69
C SER A 95 -4.57 8.31 3.72
N VAL A 96 -5.75 8.20 3.13
CA VAL A 96 -6.72 9.31 3.03
C VAL A 96 -7.19 9.77 4.41
N VAL A 97 -7.50 8.85 5.33
CA VAL A 97 -7.87 9.21 6.70
C VAL A 97 -6.67 9.73 7.49
N PHE A 98 -5.48 9.15 7.27
CA PHE A 98 -4.26 9.57 7.94
C PHE A 98 -3.88 11.02 7.57
N PHE A 99 -3.85 11.32 6.27
CA PHE A 99 -3.55 12.63 5.71
C PHE A 99 -4.44 13.70 6.33
N HIS A 100 -5.76 13.47 6.27
CA HIS A 100 -6.73 14.40 6.82
C HIS A 100 -6.65 14.54 8.35
N SER A 101 -6.36 13.44 9.06
CA SER A 101 -6.14 13.49 10.50
C SER A 101 -4.90 14.31 10.88
N MET A 102 -3.85 14.33 10.06
CA MET A 102 -2.66 15.15 10.29
C MET A 102 -2.89 16.62 9.97
N ASP A 103 -3.60 16.93 8.89
CA ASP A 103 -3.93 18.30 8.48
C ASP A 103 -4.84 19.01 9.50
N ASN A 104 -5.89 18.34 9.98
CA ASN A 104 -6.81 18.92 10.96
C ASN A 104 -6.21 19.08 12.37
N HIS A 105 -5.25 18.22 12.72
CA HIS A 105 -4.71 18.16 14.09
C HIS A 105 -3.29 18.69 14.22
N GLY A 106 -2.73 19.36 13.19
CA GLY A 106 -1.42 20.01 13.19
C GLY A 106 -0.57 19.70 14.42
N GLN A 107 0.12 18.55 14.40
CA GLN A 107 0.99 18.01 15.46
C GLN A 107 0.37 17.24 16.67
N GLN A 108 -0.94 16.98 16.81
CA GLN A 108 -1.45 16.25 18.00
C GLN A 108 -1.30 14.72 17.96
N LEU A 109 -1.02 14.10 16.81
CA LEU A 109 -0.50 12.73 16.75
C LEU A 109 1.03 12.68 16.96
N ALA A 110 1.70 13.84 16.97
CA ALA A 110 3.14 13.99 17.17
C ALA A 110 3.43 14.30 18.65
N GLY A 111 3.54 13.25 19.47
CA GLY A 111 4.33 13.37 20.69
C GLY A 111 5.78 13.81 20.35
N PRO A 112 6.54 14.36 21.31
CA PRO A 112 7.84 15.02 21.09
C PRO A 112 9.01 14.09 20.67
N ALA A 113 8.73 12.85 20.26
CA ALA A 113 9.75 11.88 19.87
C ALA A 113 10.07 11.98 18.37
N PRO A 114 11.32 11.74 17.94
CA PRO A 114 11.62 11.52 16.54
C PRO A 114 10.72 10.38 16.05
N GLN A 115 9.86 10.69 15.08
CA GLN A 115 8.81 9.78 14.65
C GLN A 115 9.45 8.54 14.02
N HIS A 116 9.44 7.45 14.78
CA HIS A 116 10.07 6.18 14.39
C HIS A 116 9.41 5.64 13.13
N LYS A 117 10.17 5.51 12.05
CA LYS A 117 9.69 4.98 10.77
C LYS A 117 9.42 3.48 10.89
N ILE A 118 8.27 3.06 10.39
CA ILE A 118 7.80 1.68 10.39
C ILE A 118 7.73 1.21 8.94
N TRP A 119 8.69 0.39 8.51
CA TRP A 119 8.78 -0.09 7.13
C TRP A 119 7.80 -1.24 6.88
N LEU A 120 6.69 -0.96 6.21
CA LEU A 120 5.64 -1.96 5.94
C LEU A 120 6.08 -3.02 4.93
N ASP A 121 6.98 -2.67 4.02
CA ASP A 121 7.63 -3.58 3.07
C ASP A 121 8.99 -4.10 3.60
N GLY A 122 9.24 -3.96 4.90
CA GLY A 122 10.40 -4.50 5.60
C GLY A 122 10.20 -5.94 6.13
N LEU A 123 11.15 -6.42 6.94
CA LEU A 123 10.99 -7.67 7.68
C LEU A 123 10.10 -7.46 8.92
N GLU A 124 9.48 -8.53 9.38
CA GLU A 124 8.77 -8.51 10.66
C GLU A 124 9.74 -8.17 11.79
N SER A 125 9.30 -7.28 12.69
CA SER A 125 10.09 -6.79 13.80
C SER A 125 9.21 -6.43 14.99
N GLU A 126 9.81 -6.25 16.16
CA GLU A 126 9.09 -5.77 17.34
C GLU A 126 8.42 -4.41 17.11
N ASP A 127 9.00 -3.57 16.24
CA ASP A 127 8.44 -2.25 15.95
C ASP A 127 7.16 -2.33 15.13
N ILE A 128 7.06 -3.31 14.22
CA ILE A 128 5.80 -3.63 13.53
C ILE A 128 4.74 -4.10 14.53
N GLN A 129 5.11 -4.97 15.47
CA GLN A 129 4.20 -5.44 16.50
C GLN A 129 3.74 -4.31 17.43
N ARG A 130 4.62 -3.37 17.79
CA ARG A 130 4.27 -2.16 18.54
C ARG A 130 3.40 -1.20 17.73
N PHE A 131 3.68 -1.05 16.44
CA PHE A 131 2.84 -0.25 15.56
C PHE A 131 1.42 -0.80 15.52
N ILE A 132 1.27 -2.11 15.28
CA ILE A 132 -0.02 -2.80 15.24
C ILE A 132 -0.75 -2.67 16.59
N THR A 133 -0.11 -3.07 17.69
CA THR A 133 -0.80 -3.16 19.00
C THR A 133 -0.98 -1.80 19.70
N LEU A 134 -0.05 -0.86 19.52
CA LEU A 134 -0.01 0.40 20.27
C LEU A 134 -0.24 1.65 19.40
N GLN A 135 -0.38 1.51 18.08
CA GLN A 135 -0.49 2.63 17.13
C GLN A 135 0.69 3.62 17.27
N ARG A 136 1.91 3.10 17.41
CA ARG A 136 3.12 3.91 17.57
C ARG A 136 4.03 3.80 16.35
N GLY A 137 4.49 4.93 15.85
CA GLY A 137 5.39 5.04 14.69
C GLY A 137 4.67 5.52 13.43
N ILE A 138 5.44 5.83 12.39
CA ILE A 138 4.93 6.30 11.11
C ILE A 138 5.13 5.24 10.04
N PRO A 139 4.05 4.70 9.44
CA PRO A 139 4.17 3.73 8.38
C PRO A 139 4.76 4.36 7.13
N VAL A 140 5.78 3.69 6.58
CA VAL A 140 6.48 4.07 5.36
C VAL A 140 6.71 2.84 4.48
N LEU A 141 6.92 3.09 3.19
CA LEU A 141 7.36 2.12 2.19
C LEU A 141 8.69 2.56 1.60
N GLN A 142 9.47 1.60 1.11
CA GLN A 142 10.63 1.90 0.28
C GLN A 142 10.16 2.46 -1.07
N GLY A 143 10.86 3.45 -1.60
CA GLY A 143 10.68 3.88 -2.98
C GLY A 143 11.20 2.85 -3.98
N LEU A 144 11.12 3.19 -5.26
CA LEU A 144 11.65 2.37 -6.36
C LEU A 144 13.03 2.84 -6.83
N GLY A 145 13.43 4.06 -6.47
CA GLY A 145 14.70 4.65 -6.84
C GLY A 145 15.85 4.23 -5.92
N HIS A 146 16.51 5.23 -5.33
CA HIS A 146 17.67 5.00 -4.46
C HIS A 146 17.23 4.32 -3.16
N ALA A 147 18.10 3.52 -2.56
CA ALA A 147 17.83 2.73 -1.34
C ALA A 147 17.35 3.54 -0.12
N GLU A 148 17.35 4.87 -0.17
CA GLU A 148 16.89 5.78 0.88
C GLU A 148 15.55 6.48 0.57
N GLU A 149 15.00 6.29 -0.64
CA GLU A 149 13.72 6.88 -1.02
C GLU A 149 12.62 6.35 -0.09
N THR A 150 11.97 7.25 0.62
CA THR A 150 10.93 6.93 1.61
C THR A 150 9.59 7.43 1.08
N VAL A 151 8.62 6.53 0.96
CA VAL A 151 7.24 6.87 0.63
C VAL A 151 6.43 6.86 1.91
N PHE A 152 5.87 8.00 2.29
CA PHE A 152 5.02 8.09 3.47
C PHE A 152 3.65 7.48 3.17
N VAL A 153 3.22 6.50 3.95
CA VAL A 153 1.88 5.90 3.78
C VAL A 153 0.80 6.89 4.19
N GLY A 154 1.15 7.99 4.86
CA GLY A 154 0.23 9.09 5.11
C GLY A 154 -0.05 9.98 3.89
N ASP A 155 0.64 9.77 2.76
CA ASP A 155 0.46 10.53 1.53
C ASP A 155 -0.22 9.64 0.47
N PRO A 156 -1.54 9.79 0.24
CA PRO A 156 -2.28 8.94 -0.69
C PRO A 156 -1.79 9.08 -2.15
N GLU A 157 -1.33 10.27 -2.55
CA GLU A 157 -0.82 10.49 -3.91
C GLU A 157 0.51 9.75 -4.10
N ALA A 158 1.45 9.91 -3.16
CA ALA A 158 2.74 9.24 -3.22
C ALA A 158 2.61 7.70 -3.15
N VAL A 159 1.66 7.18 -2.36
CA VAL A 159 1.35 5.75 -2.32
C VAL A 159 0.92 5.25 -3.69
N LEU A 160 -0.08 5.88 -4.31
CA LEU A 160 -0.61 5.46 -5.60
C LEU A 160 0.42 5.60 -6.72
N GLU A 161 1.15 6.71 -6.75
CA GLU A 161 2.24 6.93 -7.71
C GLU A 161 3.31 5.84 -7.59
N THR A 162 3.69 5.46 -6.38
CA THR A 162 4.65 4.37 -6.15
C THR A 162 4.14 3.05 -6.74
N MET A 163 2.87 2.69 -6.52
CA MET A 163 2.32 1.42 -7.03
C MET A 163 2.20 1.40 -8.55
N ILE A 164 1.81 2.53 -9.17
CA ILE A 164 1.83 2.72 -10.62
C ILE A 164 3.24 2.50 -11.16
N ASN A 165 4.24 3.12 -10.54
CA ASN A 165 5.64 2.96 -10.92
C ASN A 165 6.10 1.50 -10.77
N VAL A 166 5.67 0.77 -9.73
CA VAL A 166 6.01 -0.66 -9.55
C VAL A 166 5.46 -1.48 -10.73
N MET A 167 4.21 -1.25 -11.13
CA MET A 167 3.58 -1.93 -12.26
C MET A 167 4.32 -1.65 -13.57
N GLN A 168 4.60 -0.38 -13.86
CA GLN A 168 5.21 0.04 -15.12
C GLN A 168 6.68 -0.41 -15.25
N GLN A 169 7.49 -0.24 -14.19
CA GLN A 169 8.91 -0.59 -14.23
C GLN A 169 9.17 -2.09 -14.45
N ASN A 170 8.26 -2.97 -14.00
CA ASN A 170 8.40 -4.41 -14.23
C ASN A 170 8.34 -4.77 -15.73
N HIS A 171 7.71 -3.94 -16.57
CA HIS A 171 7.51 -4.21 -18.01
C HIS A 171 8.31 -3.29 -18.95
N HIS A 172 8.65 -2.06 -18.55
CA HIS A 172 9.29 -1.06 -19.42
C HIS A 172 10.76 -1.35 -19.81
N LEU A 173 11.49 -2.19 -19.07
CA LEU A 173 12.93 -2.39 -19.30
C LEU A 173 13.27 -3.38 -20.43
N ALA A 174 12.29 -4.07 -21.00
CA ALA A 174 12.51 -5.00 -22.09
C ALA A 174 12.08 -4.39 -23.42
N THR A 175 13.05 -4.21 -24.32
CA THR A 175 12.95 -3.53 -25.64
C THR A 175 11.86 -4.09 -26.58
N SER A 176 11.19 -5.19 -26.23
CA SER A 176 10.13 -5.84 -27.02
C SER A 176 8.92 -6.32 -26.21
N ALA A 177 8.81 -5.95 -24.93
CA ALA A 177 7.72 -6.43 -24.08
C ALA A 177 6.50 -5.52 -24.17
N GLN A 178 5.37 -6.10 -24.55
CA GLN A 178 4.07 -5.44 -24.38
C GLN A 178 3.62 -5.61 -22.94
N THR A 179 3.21 -4.50 -22.31
CA THR A 179 2.54 -4.55 -21.02
C THR A 179 1.29 -5.42 -21.16
N PRO A 180 1.02 -6.34 -20.21
CA PRO A 180 -0.19 -7.15 -20.27
C PRO A 180 -1.44 -6.26 -20.17
N PRO A 181 -2.51 -6.51 -20.94
CA PRO A 181 -3.70 -5.65 -20.95
C PRO A 181 -4.34 -5.47 -19.56
N LEU A 182 -4.28 -6.49 -18.72
CA LEU A 182 -4.76 -6.38 -17.34
C LEU A 182 -3.93 -5.37 -16.54
N VAL A 183 -2.60 -5.40 -16.66
CA VAL A 183 -1.71 -4.48 -15.94
C VAL A 183 -1.95 -3.05 -16.40
N ASP A 184 -2.06 -2.81 -17.70
CA ASP A 184 -2.40 -1.49 -18.26
C ASP A 184 -3.73 -0.97 -17.71
N ASN A 185 -4.76 -1.83 -17.67
CA ASN A 185 -6.06 -1.45 -17.12
C ASN A 185 -5.98 -1.08 -15.64
N LEU A 186 -5.24 -1.84 -14.83
CA LEU A 186 -5.09 -1.58 -13.40
C LEU A 186 -4.28 -0.31 -13.13
N VAL A 187 -3.24 -0.04 -13.92
CA VAL A 187 -2.50 1.23 -13.89
C VAL A 187 -3.45 2.40 -14.14
N HIS A 188 -4.26 2.32 -15.19
CA HIS A 188 -5.23 3.37 -15.52
C HIS A 188 -6.26 3.61 -14.40
N LEU A 189 -6.69 2.55 -13.71
CA LEU A 189 -7.59 2.68 -12.54
C LEU A 189 -6.89 3.40 -11.38
N LEU A 190 -5.64 3.07 -11.10
CA LEU A 190 -4.86 3.74 -10.04
C LEU A 190 -4.55 5.20 -10.39
N GLU A 191 -4.27 5.51 -11.66
CA GLU A 191 -4.08 6.89 -12.13
C GLU A 191 -5.33 7.73 -11.93
N LYS A 192 -6.50 7.21 -12.31
CA LYS A 192 -7.79 7.86 -12.05
C LYS A 192 -8.03 8.11 -10.57
N LEU A 193 -7.79 7.11 -9.73
CA LEU A 193 -7.95 7.23 -8.28
C LEU A 193 -7.02 8.30 -7.70
N ARG A 194 -5.75 8.32 -8.13
CA ARG A 194 -4.77 9.32 -7.70
C ARG A 194 -5.24 10.72 -8.04
N ASP A 195 -5.70 10.93 -9.25
CA ASP A 195 -6.15 12.25 -9.71
C ASP A 195 -7.47 12.68 -9.02
N ALA A 196 -8.33 11.74 -8.65
CA ALA A 196 -9.55 12.00 -7.87
C ALA A 196 -9.30 12.21 -6.36
N SER A 197 -8.12 11.86 -5.86
CA SER A 197 -7.75 11.96 -4.44
C SER A 197 -7.03 13.27 -4.08
N LYS A 198 -6.84 14.16 -5.06
CA LYS A 198 -6.29 15.52 -4.89
C LYS A 198 -7.31 16.48 -4.30
#